data_AF-A0A3Y9C2T4-F1
#
_entry.id   AF-A0A3Y9C2T4-F1
#
_cell.length_a   1.000
_cell.length_b   1.000
_cell.length_c   1.000
_cell.angle_alpha   90.00
_cell.angle_beta   90.00
_cell.angle_gamma   90.00
#
_symmetry.space_group_name_H-M   'P 1'
#
loop_
_entity.id
_entity.type
_entity.pdbx_description
1 polymer ?
#
loop_
_entity_poly.entity_id
_entity_poly.type
_entity_poly.pdbx_seq_one_letter_code
_entity_poly.pdbx_strand_id
1 'polypeptide(L)'
;MATETIDHTTLHRLVEAGAVRAAHVVGTSGGWALTVKFGLNERPLAAQRSRQIRLFKKLETLVSYLKDVGIAQFDVDASNYSPESQNRITRPDRSAALKRAHEAVAYDAWFREQVQASIDDPRPAVSDEEARRRFAVRKNALRKEA
;
A
#
# COMPACT_ATOMS: atom_id res chain seq x y z
N MET A 1 20.92 -20.38 -12.73
CA MET A 1 21.65 -19.31 -13.43
C MET A 1 20.94 -18.01 -13.14
N ALA A 2 21.58 -17.05 -12.48
CA ALA A 2 20.95 -15.76 -12.17
C ALA A 2 20.82 -14.95 -13.47
N THR A 3 19.59 -14.59 -13.86
CA THR A 3 19.36 -13.63 -14.94
C THR A 3 19.83 -12.27 -14.47
N GLU A 4 20.95 -11.76 -15.00
CA GLU A 4 21.33 -10.38 -14.72
C GLU A 4 20.25 -9.43 -15.24
N THR A 5 19.91 -8.44 -14.42
CA THR A 5 18.87 -7.46 -14.71
C THR A 5 19.48 -6.08 -14.87
N ILE A 6 18.78 -5.18 -15.57
CA ILE A 6 19.11 -3.75 -15.62
C ILE A 6 18.06 -2.95 -14.86
N ASP A 7 18.43 -1.86 -14.20
CA ASP A 7 17.46 -0.97 -13.57
C ASP A 7 17.02 0.16 -14.51
N HIS A 8 16.08 0.97 -14.03
CA HIS A 8 15.55 2.10 -14.78
C HIS A 8 16.63 3.11 -15.20
N THR A 9 17.56 3.44 -14.30
CA THR A 9 18.64 4.40 -14.58
C THR A 9 19.57 3.89 -15.69
N THR A 10 19.90 2.60 -15.64
CA THR A 10 20.71 1.95 -16.68
C THR A 10 19.98 1.93 -18.01
N LEU A 11 18.69 1.57 -18.01
CA LEU A 11 17.87 1.60 -19.22
C LEU A 11 17.81 3.00 -19.84
N HIS A 12 17.56 4.03 -19.03
CA HIS A 12 17.50 5.42 -19.51
C HIS A 12 18.80 5.84 -20.20
N ARG A 13 19.95 5.55 -19.57
CA ARG A 13 21.28 5.84 -20.16
C ARG A 13 21.50 5.10 -21.47
N LEU A 14 21.05 3.85 -21.58
CA LEU A 14 21.16 3.07 -22.81
C LEU A 14 20.29 3.66 -23.93
N VAL A 15 19.12 4.19 -23.61
CA VAL A 15 18.24 4.85 -24.60
C VAL A 15 18.82 6.20 -25.02
N GLU A 16 19.28 7.02 -24.09
CA GLU A 16 19.96 8.30 -24.40
C GLU A 16 21.19 8.10 -25.29
N ALA A 17 21.95 7.02 -25.06
CA ALA A 17 23.09 6.66 -25.87
C ALA A 17 22.73 6.00 -27.21
N GLY A 18 21.44 5.76 -27.51
CA GLY A 18 21.00 5.06 -28.71
C GLY A 18 21.44 3.58 -28.78
N ALA A 19 21.80 2.98 -27.64
CA ALA A 19 22.36 1.63 -27.57
C ALA A 19 21.29 0.52 -27.54
N VAL A 20 20.03 0.89 -27.29
CA VAL A 20 18.89 -0.04 -27.32
C VAL A 20 18.53 -0.35 -28.77
N ARG A 21 18.63 -1.62 -29.16
CA ARG A 21 18.26 -2.08 -30.50
C ARG A 21 16.84 -2.63 -30.60
N ALA A 22 16.35 -3.24 -29.53
CA ALA A 22 15.01 -3.79 -29.47
C ALA A 22 14.53 -3.89 -28.02
N ALA A 23 13.21 -3.78 -27.86
CA ALA A 23 12.52 -4.02 -26.61
C ALA A 23 11.44 -5.07 -26.86
N HIS A 24 11.40 -6.08 -25.98
CA HIS A 24 10.44 -7.17 -26.03
C HIS A 24 9.65 -7.20 -24.74
N VAL A 25 8.34 -7.22 -24.89
CA VAL A 25 7.39 -7.28 -23.79
C VAL A 25 6.80 -8.68 -23.76
N VAL A 26 7.06 -9.41 -22.68
CA VAL A 26 6.62 -10.81 -22.54
C VAL A 26 5.53 -10.89 -21.50
N GLY A 27 4.38 -11.45 -21.91
CA GLY A 27 3.28 -11.78 -21.02
C GLY A 27 3.64 -12.96 -20.11
N THR A 28 3.31 -12.85 -18.84
CA THR A 28 3.50 -13.90 -17.83
C THR A 28 2.25 -13.99 -16.95
N SER A 29 2.15 -15.02 -16.11
CA SER A 29 1.10 -15.12 -15.08
C SER A 29 1.11 -13.94 -14.07
N GLY A 30 2.24 -13.27 -13.89
CA GLY A 30 2.33 -12.13 -12.96
C GLY A 30 1.98 -10.77 -13.56
N GLY A 31 1.84 -10.68 -14.89
CA GLY A 31 1.76 -9.46 -15.68
C GLY A 31 2.79 -9.44 -16.81
N TRP A 32 3.21 -8.25 -17.22
CA TRP A 32 4.11 -8.02 -18.35
C TRP A 32 5.53 -7.75 -17.87
N ALA A 33 6.51 -8.49 -18.40
CA ALA A 33 7.93 -8.23 -18.19
C ALA A 33 8.52 -7.51 -19.40
N LEU A 34 9.47 -6.61 -19.17
CA LEU A 34 10.24 -5.95 -20.23
C LEU A 34 11.63 -6.55 -20.30
N THR A 35 12.04 -6.91 -21.50
CA THR A 35 13.40 -7.35 -21.83
C THR A 35 13.97 -6.44 -22.91
N VAL A 36 15.23 -6.00 -22.73
CA VAL A 36 15.86 -5.02 -23.62
C VAL A 36 17.14 -5.60 -24.21
N LYS A 37 17.30 -5.46 -25.52
CA LYS A 37 18.49 -5.88 -26.27
C LYS A 37 19.40 -4.69 -26.53
N PHE A 38 20.66 -4.80 -26.10
CA PHE A 38 21.72 -3.81 -26.31
C PHE A 38 23.06 -4.54 -26.48
N GLY A 39 23.91 -4.11 -27.42
CA GLY A 39 25.22 -4.76 -27.62
C GLY A 39 25.10 -6.25 -28.01
N LEU A 40 25.61 -7.19 -27.23
CA LEU A 40 25.35 -8.63 -27.45
C LEU A 40 24.45 -9.22 -26.36
N ASN A 41 23.87 -8.36 -25.55
CA ASN A 41 23.17 -8.74 -24.34
C ASN A 41 21.67 -8.50 -24.47
N GLU A 42 20.94 -9.36 -23.77
CA GLU A 42 19.51 -9.23 -23.57
C GLU A 42 19.26 -9.31 -22.06
N ARG A 43 18.69 -8.24 -21.49
CA ARG A 43 18.52 -8.14 -20.03
C ARG A 43 17.09 -7.71 -19.67
N PRO A 44 16.44 -8.39 -18.72
CA PRO A 44 15.16 -7.95 -18.18
C PRO A 44 15.31 -6.70 -17.31
N LEU A 45 14.27 -5.87 -17.30
CA LEU A 45 14.17 -4.71 -16.41
C LEU A 45 13.88 -5.18 -14.98
N ALA A 46 14.66 -4.69 -14.01
CA ALA A 46 14.44 -4.90 -12.59
C ALA A 46 13.53 -3.83 -11.96
N ALA A 47 12.76 -4.25 -10.96
CA ALA A 47 12.04 -3.38 -10.07
C ALA A 47 13.04 -2.70 -9.12
N GLN A 48 12.92 -1.38 -9.00
CA GLN A 48 13.89 -0.54 -8.30
C GLN A 48 14.15 -0.98 -6.84
N ARG A 49 13.10 -1.38 -6.10
CA ARG A 49 13.22 -1.74 -4.68
C ARG A 49 13.60 -3.20 -4.44
N SER A 50 13.01 -4.13 -5.18
CA SER A 50 13.23 -5.57 -4.96
C SER A 50 14.39 -6.15 -5.76
N ARG A 51 14.88 -5.44 -6.78
CA ARG A 51 15.90 -5.90 -7.74
C ARG A 51 15.52 -7.18 -8.51
N GLN A 52 14.26 -7.62 -8.38
CA GLN A 52 13.65 -8.70 -9.15
C GLN A 52 13.12 -8.17 -10.47
N ILE A 53 12.83 -9.05 -11.44
CA ILE A 53 12.22 -8.65 -12.72
C ILE A 53 10.94 -7.84 -12.46
N ARG A 54 10.86 -6.66 -13.07
CA ARG A 54 9.71 -5.78 -12.94
C ARG A 54 8.55 -6.30 -13.76
N LEU A 55 7.44 -6.57 -13.05
CA LEU A 55 6.18 -6.97 -13.65
C LEU A 55 5.20 -5.79 -13.65
N PHE A 56 4.69 -5.46 -14.82
CA PHE A 56 3.66 -4.45 -15.01
C PHE A 56 2.29 -5.15 -15.06
N LYS A 57 1.33 -4.68 -14.27
CA LYS A 57 0.00 -5.31 -14.20
C LYS A 57 -0.83 -5.08 -15.46
N LYS A 58 -0.62 -3.94 -16.12
CA LYS A 58 -1.36 -3.52 -17.32
C LYS A 58 -0.38 -3.21 -18.43
N LEU A 59 -0.72 -3.61 -19.66
CA LEU A 59 0.11 -3.35 -20.82
C LEU A 59 0.22 -1.84 -21.06
N GLU A 60 -0.86 -1.10 -20.91
CA GLU A 60 -0.93 0.36 -21.12
C GLU A 60 0.02 1.12 -20.18
N THR A 61 0.18 0.64 -18.95
CA THR A 61 1.15 1.21 -18.01
C THR A 61 2.58 0.97 -18.48
N LEU A 62 2.86 -0.20 -19.05
CA LEU A 62 4.17 -0.51 -19.64
C LEU A 62 4.41 0.33 -20.90
N VAL A 63 3.41 0.52 -21.76
CA VAL A 63 3.51 1.38 -22.96
C VAL A 63 3.82 2.82 -22.57
N SER A 64 3.11 3.35 -21.57
CA SER A 64 3.35 4.72 -21.07
C SER A 64 4.78 4.85 -20.53
N TYR A 65 5.22 3.88 -19.73
CA TYR A 65 6.58 3.83 -19.22
C TYR A 65 7.64 3.77 -20.33
N LEU A 66 7.45 2.95 -21.36
CA LEU A 66 8.39 2.86 -22.49
C LEU A 66 8.47 4.18 -23.26
N LYS A 67 7.33 4.83 -23.50
CA LYS A 67 7.26 6.13 -24.14
C LYS A 67 8.00 7.20 -23.33
N ASP A 68 7.81 7.22 -22.02
CA ASP A 68 8.49 8.17 -21.13
C ASP A 68 10.02 8.00 -21.13
N VAL A 69 10.49 6.75 -21.30
CA VAL A 69 11.93 6.44 -21.40
C VAL A 69 12.48 6.64 -22.81
N GLY A 70 11.64 6.91 -23.81
CA GLY A 70 12.04 7.17 -25.20
C GLY A 70 12.00 5.97 -26.14
N ILE A 71 11.39 4.85 -25.73
CA ILE A 71 11.19 3.66 -26.57
C ILE A 71 9.79 3.70 -27.17
N ALA A 72 9.70 4.03 -28.46
CA ALA A 72 8.42 4.16 -29.17
C ALA A 72 7.96 2.87 -29.87
N GLN A 73 8.88 1.94 -30.15
CA GLN A 73 8.61 0.69 -30.86
C GLN A 73 9.14 -0.50 -30.05
N PHE A 74 8.32 -1.53 -29.92
CA PHE A 74 8.62 -2.75 -29.18
C PHE A 74 7.70 -3.87 -29.64
N ASP A 75 8.15 -5.11 -29.48
CA ASP A 75 7.33 -6.29 -29.78
C ASP A 75 6.66 -6.82 -28.52
N VAL A 76 5.48 -7.41 -28.67
CA VAL A 76 4.72 -8.02 -27.58
C VAL A 76 4.52 -9.50 -27.87
N ASP A 77 5.02 -10.34 -26.98
CA ASP A 77 4.73 -11.77 -26.94
C ASP A 77 3.73 -12.04 -25.81
N ALA A 78 2.48 -12.31 -26.18
CA ALA A 78 1.39 -12.60 -25.24
C ALA A 78 1.16 -14.09 -25.01
N SER A 79 1.98 -14.98 -25.58
CA SER A 79 1.73 -16.44 -25.58
C SER A 79 1.58 -17.03 -24.18
N ASN A 80 2.26 -16.46 -23.18
CA ASN A 80 2.25 -16.92 -21.79
C ASN A 80 1.45 -16.00 -20.84
N TYR A 81 0.63 -15.09 -21.37
CA TYR A 81 -0.19 -14.20 -20.55
C TYR A 81 -1.43 -14.94 -19.99
N SER A 82 -1.63 -14.88 -18.67
CA SER A 82 -2.84 -15.38 -18.00
C SER A 82 -3.46 -14.26 -17.15
N PRO A 83 -4.76 -13.94 -17.33
CA PRO A 83 -5.45 -12.94 -16.53
C PRO A 83 -5.84 -13.45 -15.13
N GLU A 84 -6.00 -14.77 -14.94
CA GLU A 84 -6.52 -15.34 -13.67
C GLU A 84 -5.50 -15.26 -12.52
N SER A 85 -4.22 -15.11 -12.84
CA SER A 85 -3.13 -15.08 -11.87
C SER A 85 -2.89 -13.68 -11.27
N GLN A 86 -3.68 -12.68 -11.68
CA GLN A 86 -3.78 -11.39 -11.00
C GLN A 86 -4.65 -11.50 -9.74
N ASN A 87 -4.21 -12.29 -8.76
CA ASN A 87 -4.73 -12.21 -7.41
C ASN A 87 -4.60 -10.74 -6.96
N ARG A 88 -5.74 -10.03 -6.91
CA ARG A 88 -5.84 -8.72 -6.30
C ARG A 88 -5.49 -8.92 -4.83
N ILE A 89 -4.22 -8.71 -4.48
CA ILE A 89 -3.87 -8.34 -3.11
C ILE A 89 -4.48 -6.95 -2.92
N THR A 90 -5.77 -6.94 -2.64
CA THR A 90 -6.52 -5.76 -2.22
C THR A 90 -5.84 -5.32 -0.94
N ARG A 91 -5.03 -4.26 -1.04
CA ARG A 91 -4.58 -3.55 0.16
C ARG A 91 -5.84 -3.25 0.96
N PRO A 92 -5.89 -3.56 2.28
CA PRO A 92 -6.98 -3.12 3.12
C PRO A 92 -7.22 -1.64 2.84
N ASP A 93 -8.46 -1.30 2.52
CA ASP A 93 -8.84 0.01 2.00
C ASP A 93 -8.19 1.11 2.85
N ARG A 94 -7.37 1.97 2.22
CA ARG A 94 -6.75 3.10 2.91
C ARG A 94 -7.79 3.96 3.63
N SER A 95 -9.02 4.01 3.11
CA SER A 95 -10.13 4.73 3.75
C SER A 95 -10.45 4.15 5.13
N ALA A 96 -10.44 2.83 5.28
CA ALA A 96 -10.70 2.14 6.53
C ALA A 96 -9.52 2.26 7.51
N ALA A 97 -8.28 2.35 7.01
CA ALA A 97 -7.12 2.63 7.86
C ALA A 97 -7.11 4.09 8.36
N LEU A 98 -7.42 5.05 7.48
CA LEU A 98 -7.51 6.47 7.84
C LEU A 98 -8.66 6.74 8.82
N LYS A 99 -9.84 6.15 8.61
CA LYS A 99 -10.98 6.25 9.54
C LYS A 99 -10.61 5.78 10.94
N ARG A 100 -9.97 4.62 11.08
CA ARG A 100 -9.51 4.10 12.38
C ARG A 100 -8.49 5.02 13.05
N ALA A 101 -7.58 5.63 12.28
CA ALA A 101 -6.62 6.58 12.82
C ALA A 101 -7.32 7.87 13.33
N HIS A 102 -8.30 8.38 12.60
CA HIS A 102 -9.07 9.56 13.03
C HIS A 102 -9.98 9.28 14.24
N GLU A 103 -10.64 8.12 14.27
CA GLU A 103 -11.46 7.68 15.41
C GLU A 103 -10.63 7.57 16.69
N ALA A 104 -9.41 7.03 16.60
CA ALA A 104 -8.51 6.94 17.75
C ALA A 104 -8.08 8.30 18.30
N VAL A 105 -7.81 9.27 17.41
CA VAL A 105 -7.43 10.65 17.81
C VAL A 105 -8.62 11.38 18.44
N ALA A 106 -9.81 11.25 17.86
CA ALA A 106 -11.01 11.87 18.42
C ALA A 106 -11.34 11.31 19.81
N TYR A 107 -11.18 10.00 20.00
CA TYR A 107 -11.38 9.36 21.30
C TYR A 107 -10.36 9.82 22.34
N ASP A 108 -9.06 9.90 21.98
CA ASP A 108 -8.02 10.36 22.90
C ASP A 108 -8.23 11.83 23.32
N ALA A 109 -8.61 12.70 22.37
CA ALA A 109 -8.92 14.09 22.67
C ALA A 109 -10.10 14.22 23.65
N TRP A 110 -11.22 13.53 23.36
CA TRP A 110 -12.38 13.50 24.24
C TRP A 110 -12.04 12.91 25.62
N PHE A 111 -11.28 11.82 25.67
CA PHE A 111 -10.90 11.18 26.93
C PHE A 111 -10.06 12.12 27.80
N ARG A 112 -9.08 12.82 27.22
CA ARG A 112 -8.26 13.79 27.95
C ARG A 112 -9.08 14.96 28.47
N GLU A 113 -10.03 15.45 27.68
CA GLU A 113 -10.95 16.52 28.10
C GLU A 113 -11.81 16.07 29.30
N GLN A 114 -12.35 14.85 29.27
CA GLN A 114 -13.13 14.31 30.39
C GLN A 114 -12.29 14.10 31.66
N VAL A 115 -11.05 13.62 31.50
CA VAL A 115 -10.11 13.45 32.62
C VAL A 115 -9.76 14.82 33.22
N GLN A 116 -9.46 15.81 32.38
CA GLN A 116 -9.12 17.15 32.85
C GLN A 116 -10.30 17.79 33.60
N ALA A 117 -11.51 17.71 33.04
CA ALA A 117 -12.72 18.20 33.71
C ALA A 117 -12.98 17.50 35.07
N SER A 118 -12.58 16.23 35.21
CA SER A 118 -12.67 15.50 36.48
C SER A 118 -11.61 15.91 37.49
N ILE A 119 -10.41 16.29 37.03
CA ILE A 119 -9.32 16.81 37.88
C ILE A 119 -9.66 18.22 38.37
N ASP A 120 -10.27 19.05 37.51
CA ASP A 120 -10.63 20.42 37.81
C ASP A 120 -11.91 20.54 38.67
N ASP A 121 -12.56 19.43 39.00
CA ASP A 121 -13.76 19.42 39.84
C ASP A 121 -13.40 19.82 41.29
N PRO A 122 -13.98 20.90 41.83
CA PRO A 122 -13.66 21.38 43.18
C PRO A 122 -14.26 20.50 44.29
N ARG A 123 -15.10 19.51 43.94
CA ARG A 123 -15.73 18.62 44.92
C ARG A 123 -14.70 17.65 45.51
N PRO A 124 -14.76 17.37 46.83
CA PRO A 124 -13.85 16.41 47.44
C PRO A 124 -14.09 15.00 46.89
N ALA A 125 -13.01 14.22 46.82
CA ALA A 125 -13.10 12.81 46.48
C ALA A 125 -14.02 12.07 47.46
N VAL A 126 -14.82 11.16 46.94
CA VAL A 126 -15.75 10.34 47.73
C VAL A 126 -15.05 9.02 48.10
N SER A 127 -15.26 8.53 49.33
CA SER A 127 -14.71 7.23 49.73
C SER A 127 -15.38 6.07 48.98
N ASP A 128 -14.66 4.95 48.84
CA ASP A 128 -15.21 3.74 48.18
C ASP A 128 -16.52 3.27 48.83
N GLU A 129 -16.60 3.29 50.16
CA GLU A 129 -17.81 2.91 50.90
C GLU A 129 -19.01 3.82 50.60
N GLU A 130 -18.78 5.13 50.49
CA GLU A 130 -19.84 6.06 50.15
C GLU A 130 -20.25 5.95 48.68
N ALA A 131 -19.30 5.77 47.76
CA ALA A 131 -19.59 5.52 46.35
C ALA A 131 -20.46 4.25 46.19
N ARG A 132 -20.09 3.14 46.85
CA ARG A 132 -20.86 1.89 46.83
C ARG A 132 -22.28 2.06 47.38
N ARG A 133 -22.45 2.80 48.47
CA ARG A 133 -23.78 3.12 49.02
C ARG A 133 -24.63 3.90 48.01
N ARG A 134 -24.08 4.95 47.39
CA ARG A 134 -24.78 5.75 46.36
C ARG A 134 -25.18 4.89 45.15
N PHE A 135 -24.29 4.01 44.66
CA PHE A 135 -24.59 3.11 43.56
C PHE A 135 -25.63 2.04 43.92
N ALA A 136 -25.61 1.49 45.15
CA ALA A 136 -26.60 0.53 45.62
C ALA A 136 -28.02 1.14 45.67
N VAL A 137 -28.14 2.37 46.18
CA VAL A 137 -29.40 3.12 46.17
C VAL A 137 -29.89 3.33 44.73
N ARG A 138 -29.03 3.79 43.82
CA ARG A 138 -29.38 4.01 42.41
C ARG A 138 -29.83 2.72 41.72
N LYS A 139 -29.12 1.61 41.94
CA LYS A 139 -29.46 0.30 41.35
C LYS A 139 -30.81 -0.21 41.86
N ASN A 140 -31.11 -0.01 43.13
CA ASN A 140 -32.39 -0.42 43.72
C ASN A 140 -33.56 0.44 43.24
N ALA A 141 -33.34 1.73 42.99
CA ALA A 141 -34.34 2.61 42.37
C ALA A 141 -34.67 2.15 40.94
N LEU A 142 -33.65 1.94 40.10
CA LEU A 142 -33.82 1.46 38.73
C LEU A 142 -34.51 0.08 38.66
N ARG A 143 -34.33 -0.78 39.67
CA ARG A 143 -34.99 -2.08 39.77
C ARG A 143 -36.45 -2.01 40.22
N LYS A 144 -36.88 -0.92 40.86
CA LYS A 144 -38.28 -0.71 41.25
C LYS A 144 -39.09 -0.04 40.14
N GLU A 145 -38.41 0.60 39.19
CA GLU A 145 -39.00 1.23 38.00
C GLU A 145 -39.10 0.27 36.80
N ALA A 146 -38.50 -0.92 36.89
CA ALA A 146 -38.59 -2.00 35.90
C ALA A 146 -39.62 -3.05 36.33
#